data_AF-A0A1N6S321-F1
#
_entry.id   AF-A0A1N6S321-F1
#
_cell.length_a   1.000
_cell.length_b   1.000
_cell.length_c   1.000
_cell.angle_alpha   90.00
_cell.angle_beta   90.00
_cell.angle_gamma   90.00
#
_symmetry.space_group_name_H-M   'P 1'
#
loop_
_entity.id
_entity.type
_entity.pdbx_description
1 polymer ?
#
loop_
_entity_poly.entity_id
_entity_poly.type
_entity_poly.pdbx_seq_one_letter_code
_entity_poly.pdbx_strand_id
1 'polypeptide(L)'
;MQVAAVLARAESATDLGIHYKLGKGGMNPGLPTPAAGGFCDCSGFVAWCLFMSRKLNENFYKHFNGGWLETTAAWTDVGNSVGIFSQLPGPKAGAIVVYPDANGKQGHIGIMVDEKKVVHCSGGNDKHHGNAILITGPDVFLARKDVRFGWLNGLH
;
A
#
# COMPACT_ATOMS: atom_id res chain seq x y z
N MET A 1 8.46 -13.55 -6.01
CA MET A 1 7.99 -13.29 -4.62
C MET A 1 6.73 -14.11 -4.39
N GLN A 2 6.46 -14.61 -3.18
CA GLN A 2 5.26 -15.41 -2.93
C GLN A 2 4.11 -14.57 -2.37
N VAL A 3 2.88 -14.76 -2.88
CA VAL A 3 1.67 -14.10 -2.38
C VAL A 3 1.50 -14.31 -0.88
N ALA A 4 1.69 -15.55 -0.40
CA ALA A 4 1.57 -15.90 1.01
C ALA A 4 2.53 -15.08 1.90
N ALA A 5 3.73 -14.75 1.41
CA ALA A 5 4.69 -13.96 2.16
C ALA A 5 4.29 -12.48 2.27
N VAL A 6 3.65 -11.92 1.23
CA VAL A 6 3.09 -10.56 1.25
C VAL A 6 1.95 -10.48 2.26
N LEU A 7 1.03 -11.46 2.22
CA LEU A 7 -0.11 -11.53 3.13
C LEU A 7 0.34 -11.70 4.59
N ALA A 8 1.27 -12.63 4.84
CA ALA A 8 1.80 -12.84 6.18
C ALA A 8 2.47 -11.57 6.75
N ARG A 9 3.18 -10.80 5.91
CA ARG A 9 3.73 -9.49 6.32
C ARG A 9 2.62 -8.49 6.64
N ALA A 10 1.65 -8.34 5.75
CA ALA A 10 0.55 -7.41 5.97
C ALA A 10 -0.17 -7.70 7.30
N GLU A 11 -0.50 -8.96 7.56
CA GLU A 11 -1.17 -9.40 8.79
C GLU A 11 -0.28 -9.24 10.03
N SER A 12 1.03 -9.51 9.93
CA SER A 12 1.96 -9.38 11.07
C SER A 12 2.07 -7.95 11.64
N ALA A 13 1.65 -6.94 10.88
CA ALA A 13 1.74 -5.55 11.28
C ALA A 13 0.50 -5.01 12.03
N THR A 14 -0.56 -5.82 12.20
CA THR A 14 -1.87 -5.31 12.63
C THR A 14 -2.04 -5.09 14.14
N ASP A 15 -1.09 -5.53 14.95
CA ASP A 15 -1.16 -5.46 16.42
C ASP A 15 0.16 -4.99 17.05
N LEU A 16 0.82 -4.03 16.38
CA LEU A 16 2.16 -3.57 16.78
C LEU A 16 2.17 -2.18 17.43
N GLY A 17 1.00 -1.57 17.64
CA GLY A 17 0.89 -0.20 18.16
C GLY A 17 1.58 0.83 17.26
N ILE A 18 1.54 0.62 15.94
CA ILE A 18 2.16 1.52 14.97
C ILE A 18 1.23 2.72 14.77
N HIS A 19 1.76 3.93 14.91
CA HIS A 19 1.00 5.16 14.72
C HIS A 19 1.12 5.71 13.30
N TYR A 20 0.11 6.45 12.87
CA TYR A 20 0.07 7.04 11.55
C TYR A 20 0.93 8.30 11.50
N LYS A 21 1.82 8.39 10.50
CA LYS A 21 2.52 9.64 10.18
C LYS A 21 2.86 9.68 8.70
N LEU A 22 2.35 10.69 8.01
CA LEU A 22 2.58 10.89 6.58
C LEU A 22 4.08 10.95 6.27
N GLY A 23 4.50 10.22 5.22
CA GLY A 23 5.88 10.12 4.77
C GLY A 23 6.77 9.22 5.63
N LYS A 24 6.21 8.42 6.55
CA LYS A 24 6.98 7.50 7.41
C LYS A 24 6.78 6.03 7.04
N GLY A 25 7.73 5.21 7.47
CA GLY A 25 7.77 3.78 7.21
C GLY A 25 8.13 3.41 5.77
N GLY A 26 8.42 2.13 5.56
CA GLY A 26 8.63 1.55 4.22
C GLY A 26 9.97 1.82 3.54
N MET A 27 10.97 2.38 4.21
CA MET A 27 12.28 2.65 3.58
C MET A 27 13.18 1.41 3.49
N ASN A 28 13.13 0.53 4.49
CA ASN A 28 13.94 -0.67 4.54
C ASN A 28 13.04 -1.91 4.58
N PRO A 29 12.90 -2.66 3.48
CA PRO A 29 12.07 -3.87 3.44
C PRO A 29 12.64 -5.03 4.28
N GLY A 30 13.92 -4.99 4.66
CA GLY A 30 14.54 -6.01 5.51
C GLY A 30 14.18 -5.91 7.00
N LEU A 31 13.46 -4.85 7.41
CA LEU A 31 13.09 -4.70 8.82
C LEU A 31 11.91 -5.60 9.22
N PRO A 32 11.83 -6.01 10.50
CA PRO A 32 10.73 -6.84 11.00
C PRO A 32 9.35 -6.19 10.93
N THR A 33 9.29 -4.85 10.87
CA THR A 33 8.06 -4.08 10.80
C THR A 33 8.21 -2.93 9.79
N PRO A 34 7.11 -2.38 9.24
CA PRO A 34 7.17 -1.25 8.30
C PRO A 34 7.59 0.06 8.98
N ALA A 35 7.53 0.12 10.31
CA ALA A 35 7.55 1.34 11.09
C ALA A 35 8.80 1.41 11.99
N ALA A 36 9.96 1.65 11.40
CA ALA A 36 11.18 1.96 12.16
C ALA A 36 10.95 3.24 13.00
N GLY A 37 10.79 3.09 14.32
CA GLY A 37 10.44 4.18 15.23
C GLY A 37 8.94 4.36 15.50
N GLY A 38 8.11 3.37 15.18
CA GLY A 38 6.70 3.32 15.57
C GLY A 38 5.75 4.11 14.69
N PHE A 39 6.21 4.68 13.57
CA PHE A 39 5.38 5.46 12.64
C PHE A 39 5.39 4.93 11.22
N CYS A 40 4.22 4.92 10.58
CA CYS A 40 4.05 4.51 9.17
C CYS A 40 2.92 5.30 8.47
N ASP A 41 2.95 5.35 7.14
CA ASP A 41 1.82 5.74 6.30
C ASP A 41 1.37 4.59 5.37
N CYS A 42 0.31 4.84 4.59
CA CYS A 42 -0.29 3.85 3.69
C CYS A 42 0.70 3.30 2.65
N SER A 43 1.41 4.19 1.94
CA SER A 43 2.33 3.78 0.88
C SER A 43 3.62 3.15 1.42
N GLY A 44 4.14 3.63 2.56
CA GLY A 44 5.26 2.99 3.25
C GLY A 44 4.92 1.59 3.75
N PHE A 45 3.71 1.39 4.28
CA PHE A 45 3.23 0.07 4.68
C PHE A 45 3.18 -0.90 3.48
N VAL A 46 2.60 -0.46 2.36
CA VAL A 46 2.47 -1.29 1.16
C VAL A 46 3.84 -1.62 0.55
N ALA A 47 4.74 -0.64 0.45
CA ALA A 47 6.12 -0.88 0.00
C ALA A 47 6.79 -1.99 0.82
N TRP A 48 6.69 -1.89 2.14
CA TRP A 48 7.24 -2.90 3.04
C TRP A 48 6.56 -4.27 2.87
N CYS A 49 5.23 -4.34 2.71
CA CYS A 49 4.55 -5.62 2.45
C CYS A 49 5.04 -6.30 1.17
N LEU A 50 5.32 -5.50 0.14
CA LEU A 50 5.86 -5.97 -1.14
C LEU A 50 7.38 -6.21 -1.10
N PHE A 51 8.03 -6.19 0.06
CA PHE A 51 9.49 -6.34 0.19
C PHE A 51 10.29 -5.32 -0.64
N MET A 52 9.76 -4.11 -0.80
CA MET A 52 10.40 -3.02 -1.54
C MET A 52 10.69 -1.85 -0.60
N SER A 53 11.69 -1.04 -0.96
CA SER A 53 11.76 0.32 -0.44
C SER A 53 10.66 1.14 -1.11
N ARG A 54 10.03 2.07 -0.38
CA ARG A 54 9.15 3.10 -0.98
C ARG A 54 9.92 4.07 -1.88
N LYS A 55 11.26 4.02 -1.84
CA LYS A 55 12.13 4.70 -2.79
C LYS A 55 12.62 3.72 -3.85
N LEU A 56 11.98 3.80 -5.01
CA LEU A 56 12.11 2.95 -6.18
C LEU A 56 13.17 3.47 -7.15
N ASN A 57 13.86 2.56 -7.84
CA ASN A 57 14.85 2.89 -8.88
C ASN A 57 14.31 2.61 -10.31
N GLU A 58 13.06 2.19 -10.40
CA GLU A 58 12.35 1.90 -11.64
C GLU A 58 12.08 3.18 -12.42
N ASN A 59 12.35 3.14 -13.73
CA ASN A 59 12.31 4.32 -14.60
C ASN A 59 10.98 5.06 -14.54
N PHE A 60 9.86 4.32 -14.49
CA PHE A 60 8.53 4.90 -14.34
C PHE A 60 8.46 5.85 -13.13
N TYR A 61 8.80 5.36 -11.93
CA TYR A 61 8.73 6.17 -10.71
C TYR A 61 9.77 7.29 -10.71
N LYS A 62 10.99 7.04 -11.21
CA LYS A 62 12.04 8.07 -11.29
C LYS A 62 11.60 9.25 -12.15
N HIS A 63 10.98 8.99 -13.29
CA HIS A 63 10.49 10.06 -14.16
C HIS A 63 9.20 10.70 -13.64
N PHE A 64 8.33 9.93 -12.96
CA PHE A 64 7.06 10.45 -12.47
C PHE A 64 7.23 11.41 -11.29
N ASN A 65 8.01 11.03 -10.27
CA ASN A 65 8.14 11.82 -9.04
C ASN A 65 9.51 11.65 -8.36
N GLY A 66 10.54 11.31 -9.13
CA GLY A 66 11.89 11.10 -8.62
C GLY A 66 12.09 9.76 -7.92
N GLY A 67 11.14 8.82 -8.00
CA GLY A 67 11.31 7.45 -7.52
C GLY A 67 10.53 7.12 -6.25
N TRP A 68 9.44 7.81 -5.93
CA TRP A 68 8.65 7.54 -4.73
C TRP A 68 7.42 6.70 -5.04
N LEU A 69 7.27 5.57 -4.36
CA LEU A 69 5.98 4.87 -4.28
C LEU A 69 5.06 5.66 -3.35
N GLU A 70 4.22 6.50 -3.93
CA GLU A 70 3.10 7.19 -3.28
C GLU A 70 1.79 6.87 -4.00
N THR A 71 0.66 7.24 -3.41
CA THR A 71 -0.69 6.83 -3.83
C THR A 71 -1.00 7.15 -5.29
N THR A 72 -0.66 8.36 -5.74
CA THR A 72 -0.90 8.83 -7.11
C THR A 72 0.04 8.17 -8.11
N ALA A 73 1.32 8.00 -7.79
CA ALA A 73 2.27 7.28 -8.61
C ALA A 73 1.89 5.80 -8.76
N ALA A 74 1.54 5.12 -7.67
CA ALA A 74 1.10 3.73 -7.69
C ALA A 74 -0.21 3.58 -8.48
N TRP A 75 -1.16 4.49 -8.28
CA TRP A 75 -2.39 4.49 -9.08
C TRP A 75 -2.12 4.68 -10.57
N THR A 76 -1.20 5.59 -10.92
CA THR A 76 -0.81 5.87 -12.31
C THR A 76 -0.09 4.67 -12.92
N ASP A 77 0.82 4.04 -12.19
CA ASP A 77 1.50 2.79 -12.57
C ASP A 77 0.49 1.72 -12.94
N VAL A 78 -0.46 1.42 -12.05
CA VAL A 78 -1.47 0.37 -12.27
C VAL A 78 -2.26 0.59 -13.56
N GLY A 79 -2.51 1.83 -13.96
CA GLY A 79 -3.22 2.14 -15.21
C GLY A 79 -2.34 2.23 -16.45
N ASN A 80 -1.05 1.94 -16.34
CA ASN A 80 -0.07 1.98 -17.43
C ASN A 80 0.60 0.61 -17.60
N SER A 81 1.14 0.35 -18.79
CA SER A 81 1.82 -0.91 -19.11
C SER A 81 3.32 -0.92 -18.85
N VAL A 82 3.88 0.17 -18.33
CA VAL A 82 5.33 0.42 -18.26
C VAL A 82 5.89 0.45 -16.83
N GLY A 83 5.04 0.36 -15.81
CA GLY A 83 5.46 0.36 -14.42
C GLY A 83 5.62 -1.06 -13.85
N ILE A 84 5.58 -1.17 -12.52
CA ILE A 84 5.78 -2.46 -11.82
C ILE A 84 4.47 -3.19 -11.54
N PHE A 85 3.33 -2.54 -11.76
CA PHE A 85 2.01 -3.13 -11.53
C PHE A 85 1.29 -3.41 -12.85
N SER A 86 0.60 -4.55 -12.89
CA SER A 86 -0.40 -4.85 -13.90
C SER A 86 -1.80 -4.62 -13.34
N GLN A 87 -2.69 -3.99 -14.11
CA GLN A 87 -4.08 -3.79 -13.69
C GLN A 87 -4.83 -5.12 -13.57
N LEU A 88 -5.60 -5.26 -12.49
CA LEU A 88 -6.57 -6.34 -12.31
C LEU A 88 -8.00 -5.82 -12.51
N PRO A 89 -8.93 -6.69 -12.97
CA PRO A 89 -10.34 -6.32 -13.13
C PRO A 89 -11.08 -6.18 -11.78
N GLY A 90 -10.49 -6.65 -10.68
CA GLY A 90 -11.12 -6.65 -9.37
C GLY A 90 -10.16 -7.06 -8.24
N PRO A 91 -10.67 -7.16 -7.00
CA PRO A 91 -9.86 -7.52 -5.84
C PRO A 91 -9.31 -8.93 -5.95
N LYS A 92 -8.07 -9.11 -5.50
CA LYS A 92 -7.38 -10.41 -5.47
C LYS A 92 -6.41 -10.42 -4.29
N ALA A 93 -6.34 -11.54 -3.56
CA ALA A 93 -5.40 -11.72 -2.45
C ALA A 93 -3.95 -11.41 -2.88
N GLY A 94 -3.28 -10.53 -2.14
CA GLY A 94 -1.92 -10.05 -2.41
C GLY A 94 -1.83 -8.86 -3.37
N ALA A 95 -2.92 -8.48 -4.04
CA ALA A 95 -2.96 -7.29 -4.88
C ALA A 95 -2.98 -6.01 -4.03
N ILE A 96 -2.47 -4.91 -4.59
CA ILE A 96 -2.72 -3.58 -4.03
C ILE A 96 -4.12 -3.10 -4.42
N VAL A 97 -4.75 -2.33 -3.56
CA VAL A 97 -5.93 -1.50 -3.88
C VAL A 97 -5.55 -0.05 -3.67
N VAL A 98 -5.82 0.82 -4.64
CA VAL A 98 -5.32 2.20 -4.63
C VAL A 98 -6.29 3.19 -5.28
N TYR A 99 -6.36 4.40 -4.72
CA TYR A 99 -6.93 5.57 -5.38
C TYR A 99 -6.01 6.79 -5.15
N PRO A 100 -5.95 7.74 -6.11
CA PRO A 100 -4.99 8.83 -6.08
C PRO A 100 -5.49 10.00 -5.22
N ASP A 101 -4.62 10.99 -5.07
CA ASP A 101 -5.00 12.29 -4.52
C ASP A 101 -5.99 12.99 -5.47
N ALA A 102 -7.04 13.61 -4.93
CA ALA A 102 -8.04 14.31 -5.73
C ALA A 102 -8.69 15.45 -4.95
N ASN A 103 -8.85 16.62 -5.58
CA ASN A 103 -9.55 17.79 -5.01
C ASN A 103 -9.01 18.19 -3.61
N GLY A 104 -7.68 18.20 -3.44
CA GLY A 104 -7.02 18.51 -2.17
C GLY A 104 -7.15 17.43 -1.09
N LYS A 105 -7.71 16.26 -1.42
CA LYS A 105 -7.79 15.10 -0.52
C LYS A 105 -6.71 14.09 -0.87
N GLN A 106 -6.09 13.54 0.16
CA GLN A 106 -5.07 12.50 0.04
C GLN A 106 -5.68 11.20 -0.50
N GLY A 107 -4.92 10.53 -1.36
CA GLY A 107 -5.20 9.19 -1.84
C GLY A 107 -5.02 8.15 -0.74
N HIS A 108 -5.22 6.88 -1.08
CA HIS A 108 -5.00 5.78 -0.15
C HIS A 108 -4.61 4.50 -0.87
N ILE A 109 -3.86 3.65 -0.17
CA ILE A 109 -3.39 2.36 -0.69
C ILE A 109 -3.38 1.30 0.41
N GLY A 110 -3.69 0.05 0.04
CA GLY A 110 -3.68 -1.10 0.93
C GLY A 110 -3.35 -2.41 0.21
N ILE A 111 -3.21 -3.50 0.98
CA ILE A 111 -3.04 -4.87 0.49
C ILE A 111 -4.35 -5.62 0.66
N MET A 112 -4.89 -6.15 -0.44
CA MET A 112 -6.06 -7.03 -0.38
C MET A 112 -5.66 -8.38 0.24
N VAL A 113 -6.37 -8.78 1.30
CA VAL A 113 -6.25 -10.12 1.90
C VAL A 113 -7.12 -11.10 1.12
N ASP A 114 -8.34 -10.66 0.81
CA ASP A 114 -9.31 -11.35 -0.03
C ASP A 114 -10.25 -10.30 -0.67
N GLU A 115 -11.37 -10.72 -1.25
CA GLU A 115 -12.34 -9.81 -1.90
C GLU A 115 -13.05 -8.85 -0.92
N LYS A 116 -13.04 -9.16 0.37
CA LYS A 116 -13.80 -8.50 1.44
C LYS A 116 -12.92 -7.89 2.52
N LYS A 117 -11.61 -8.10 2.48
CA LYS A 117 -10.67 -7.66 3.50
C LYS A 117 -9.45 -6.99 2.90
N VAL A 118 -9.06 -5.88 3.49
CA VAL A 118 -7.87 -5.13 3.14
C VAL A 118 -7.08 -4.82 4.41
N VAL A 119 -5.77 -4.99 4.37
CA VAL A 119 -4.87 -4.42 5.37
C VAL A 119 -4.35 -3.09 4.86
N HIS A 120 -4.45 -2.04 5.67
CA HIS A 120 -3.96 -0.71 5.30
C HIS A 120 -3.59 0.11 6.53
N CYS A 121 -2.66 1.03 6.33
CA CYS A 121 -2.22 1.99 7.35
C CYS A 121 -2.97 3.31 7.17
N SER A 122 -3.77 3.74 8.14
CA SER A 122 -4.54 4.99 8.04
C SER A 122 -4.59 5.77 9.35
N GLY A 123 -4.70 7.10 9.25
CA GLY A 123 -4.92 7.97 10.42
C GLY A 123 -6.30 7.76 11.06
N GLY A 124 -7.29 7.26 10.31
CA GLY A 124 -8.59 6.86 10.86
C GLY A 124 -8.44 5.70 11.85
N ASN A 125 -7.79 4.61 11.41
CA ASN A 125 -7.51 3.47 12.27
C ASN A 125 -6.76 3.90 13.54
N ASP A 126 -5.70 4.70 13.38
CA ASP A 126 -4.88 5.17 14.49
C ASP A 126 -5.69 5.97 15.52
N LYS A 127 -6.50 6.92 15.05
CA LYS A 127 -7.34 7.76 15.92
C LYS A 127 -8.38 6.94 16.71
N HIS A 128 -8.92 5.88 16.12
CA HIS A 128 -10.00 5.10 16.73
C HIS A 128 -9.51 3.93 17.59
N HIS A 129 -8.33 3.38 17.29
CA HIS A 129 -7.84 2.14 17.89
C HIS A 129 -6.45 2.26 18.53
N GLY A 130 -5.76 3.40 18.38
CA GLY A 130 -4.37 3.55 18.81
C GLY A 130 -3.37 2.73 17.98
N ASN A 131 -3.79 2.28 16.80
CA ASN A 131 -2.97 1.51 15.88
C ASN A 131 -3.43 1.77 14.43
N ALA A 132 -2.50 2.20 13.59
CA ALA A 132 -2.78 2.68 12.23
C ALA A 132 -3.01 1.55 11.23
N ILE A 133 -2.39 0.38 11.45
CA ILE A 133 -2.42 -0.74 10.51
C ILE A 133 -3.46 -1.75 10.98
N LEU A 134 -4.59 -1.85 10.28
CA LEU A 134 -5.66 -2.79 10.63
C LEU A 134 -6.18 -3.51 9.40
N ILE A 135 -6.84 -4.64 9.64
CA ILE A 135 -7.66 -5.32 8.64
C ILE A 135 -9.07 -4.75 8.74
N THR A 136 -9.60 -4.22 7.63
CA THR A 136 -10.97 -3.71 7.55
C THR A 136 -11.68 -4.23 6.30
N GLY A 137 -12.97 -3.90 6.16
CA GLY A 137 -13.65 -3.97 4.86
C GLY A 137 -13.06 -2.99 3.84
N PRO A 138 -13.22 -3.23 2.53
CA PRO A 138 -12.66 -2.41 1.46
C PRO A 138 -13.50 -1.16 1.16
N ASP A 139 -14.54 -0.85 1.95
CA ASP A 139 -15.55 0.17 1.67
C ASP A 139 -14.96 1.56 1.39
N VAL A 140 -13.91 1.95 2.14
CA VAL A 140 -13.22 3.24 1.93
C VAL A 140 -12.59 3.34 0.52
N PHE A 141 -12.16 2.22 -0.04
CA PHE A 141 -11.63 2.15 -1.39
C PHE A 141 -12.75 2.03 -2.43
N LEU A 142 -13.74 1.17 -2.20
CA LEU A 142 -14.82 0.91 -3.16
C LEU A 142 -15.80 2.09 -3.31
N ALA A 143 -15.84 3.00 -2.33
CA ALA A 143 -16.57 4.27 -2.46
C ALA A 143 -15.99 5.19 -3.55
N ARG A 144 -14.78 4.91 -4.05
CA ARG A 144 -14.09 5.68 -5.10
C ARG A 144 -14.34 5.08 -6.48
N LYS A 145 -14.85 5.91 -7.40
CA LYS A 145 -15.06 5.50 -8.81
C LYS A 145 -13.76 5.27 -9.58
N ASP A 146 -12.68 5.88 -9.11
CA ASP A 146 -11.34 5.83 -9.69
C ASP A 146 -10.45 4.80 -9.00
N VAL A 147 -10.99 3.92 -8.14
CA VAL A 147 -10.18 2.85 -7.51
C VAL A 147 -9.58 1.92 -8.56
N ARG A 148 -8.34 1.48 -8.32
CA ARG A 148 -7.65 0.46 -9.12
C ARG A 148 -7.11 -0.66 -8.25
N PHE A 149 -7.05 -1.85 -8.84
CA PHE A 149 -6.41 -3.02 -8.26
C PHE A 149 -5.15 -3.35 -9.07
N GLY A 150 -4.01 -3.48 -8.39
CA GLY A 150 -2.71 -3.69 -9.01
C GLY A 150 -2.07 -5.00 -8.59
N TRP A 151 -1.60 -5.79 -9.55
CA TRP A 151 -0.77 -6.96 -9.32
C TRP A 151 0.69 -6.61 -9.50
N LEU A 152 1.54 -6.88 -8.49
CA LEU A 152 2.98 -6.69 -8.65
C LEU A 152 3.53 -7.70 -9.66
N ASN A 153 4.23 -7.21 -10.68
CA ASN A 153 4.83 -8.07 -11.70
C ASN A 153 5.88 -9.01 -11.06
N GLY A 154 5.79 -10.32 -11.32
CA GLY A 154 6.67 -11.34 -10.71
C GLY A 154 6.25 -11.81 -9.31
N LEU A 155 5.06 -11.42 -8.85
CA LEU A 155 4.40 -12.04 -7.70
C LEU A 155 3.70 -13.33 -8.14
N HIS A 156 4.01 -14.45 -7.46
CA HIS A 156 3.54 -15.80 -7.76
C HIS A 156 2.91 -16.47 -6.53
#